data_AF-A0A2X1QL01-F1
#
_entry.id   AF-A0A2X1QL01-F1
#
_cell.length_a   1.000
_cell.length_b   1.000
_cell.length_c   1.000
_cell.angle_alpha   90.00
_cell.angle_beta   90.00
_cell.angle_gamma   90.00
#
_symmetry.space_group_name_H-M   'P 1'
#
loop_
_entity.id
_entity.type
_entity.pdbx_description
1 polymer ?
#
loop_
_entity_poly.entity_id
_entity_poly.type
_entity_poly.pdbx_seq_one_letter_code
_entity_poly.pdbx_strand_id
1 'polypeptide(L)'
;MNGMTEDLGSIIGMPTRLGGFFVHLCISLIAGVAFVLLLGRLINSWLSATIWGSAFGISMWVLGLMTLQPYLSNDIPLFAQWCFAGFENNKLSLVGHLIYGLVLGPIYYVLKSTYYKT
;
A
#
# COMPACT_ATOMS: atom_id res chain seq x y z
N MET A 1 -22.23 -4.24 9.89
CA MET A 1 -20.99 -4.16 9.10
C MET A 1 -19.93 -3.55 9.97
N ASN A 2 -18.77 -4.19 10.05
CA ASN A 2 -17.60 -3.62 10.71
C ASN A 2 -17.00 -2.52 9.82
N GLY A 3 -16.24 -1.58 10.39
CA GLY A 3 -15.50 -0.61 9.59
C GLY A 3 -14.29 -1.25 8.90
N MET A 4 -13.73 -0.60 7.88
CA MET A 4 -12.55 -1.10 7.13
C MET A 4 -11.38 -1.50 8.05
N THR A 5 -11.15 -0.76 9.13
CA THR A 5 -10.10 -1.06 10.11
C THR A 5 -10.39 -2.34 10.87
N GLU A 6 -11.63 -2.54 11.30
CA GLU A 6 -12.05 -3.75 12.00
C GLU A 6 -11.97 -4.99 11.09
N ASP A 7 -12.24 -4.85 9.79
CA ASP A 7 -12.04 -5.91 8.78
C ASP A 7 -10.56 -6.29 8.61
N LEU A 8 -9.63 -5.32 8.65
CA LEU A 8 -8.20 -5.63 8.68
C LEU A 8 -7.79 -6.38 9.95
N GLY A 9 -8.42 -6.06 11.08
CA GLY A 9 -8.17 -6.73 12.35
C GLY A 9 -8.60 -8.20 12.36
N SER A 10 -9.59 -8.58 11.55
CA SER A 10 -10.05 -9.98 11.46
C SER A 10 -8.96 -10.92 10.93
N ILE A 11 -8.03 -10.42 10.11
CA ILE A 11 -6.90 -11.19 9.54
C ILE A 11 -6.04 -11.83 10.64
N ILE A 12 -5.93 -11.17 11.80
CA ILE A 12 -5.14 -11.65 12.95
C ILE A 12 -6.02 -12.15 14.11
N GLY A 13 -7.32 -12.35 13.88
CA GLY A 13 -8.26 -12.78 14.92
C GLY A 13 -8.60 -11.69 15.95
N MET A 14 -8.32 -10.41 15.66
CA MET A 14 -8.62 -9.26 16.54
C MET A 14 -9.46 -8.21 15.80
N PRO A 15 -10.78 -8.41 15.59
CA PRO A 15 -11.65 -7.54 14.81
C PRO A 15 -11.99 -6.23 15.55
N THR A 16 -10.97 -5.45 15.86
CA THR A 16 -11.01 -4.17 16.57
C THR A 16 -10.24 -3.14 15.77
N ARG A 17 -10.53 -1.84 15.97
CA ARG A 17 -9.77 -0.75 15.31
C ARG A 17 -8.28 -0.83 15.60
N LEU A 18 -7.92 -1.21 16.82
CA LEU A 18 -6.53 -1.35 17.23
C LEU A 18 -5.85 -2.51 16.50
N GLY A 19 -6.52 -3.67 16.40
CA GLY A 19 -6.02 -4.81 15.63
C GLY A 19 -5.78 -4.45 14.15
N GLY A 20 -6.76 -3.78 13.53
CA GLY A 20 -6.63 -3.28 12.17
C GLY A 20 -5.49 -2.29 11.96
N PHE A 21 -5.32 -1.37 12.89
CA PHE A 21 -4.22 -0.40 12.88
C PHE A 21 -2.86 -1.10 12.90
N PHE A 22 -2.67 -2.10 13.77
CA PHE A 22 -1.42 -2.88 13.80
C PHE A 22 -1.16 -3.64 12.51
N VAL A 23 -2.18 -4.28 11.94
CA VAL A 23 -2.06 -4.97 10.64
C VAL A 23 -1.65 -3.99 9.55
N HIS A 24 -2.31 -2.83 9.49
CA HIS A 24 -2.02 -1.79 8.50
C HIS A 24 -0.59 -1.24 8.64
N LEU A 25 -0.12 -0.99 9.88
CA LEU A 25 1.25 -0.56 10.14
C LEU A 25 2.28 -1.61 9.70
N CYS A 26 2.06 -2.89 10.04
CA CYS A 26 2.98 -3.97 9.67
C CYS A 26 3.09 -4.11 8.14
N ILE A 27 1.94 -4.08 7.44
CA ILE A 27 1.90 -4.12 5.98
C ILE A 27 2.61 -2.90 5.38
N SER A 28 2.43 -1.70 5.96
CA SER A 28 3.09 -0.48 5.50
C SER A 28 4.62 -0.54 5.61
N LEU A 29 5.14 -1.15 6.68
CA LEU A 29 6.58 -1.37 6.85
C LEU A 29 7.13 -2.37 5.82
N ILE A 30 6.45 -3.50 5.67
CA ILE A 30 6.81 -4.54 4.69
C ILE A 30 6.78 -3.98 3.27
N ALA A 31 5.75 -3.19 2.94
CA ALA A 31 5.63 -2.52 1.65
C ALA A 31 6.77 -1.53 1.40
N GLY A 32 7.20 -0.78 2.41
CA GLY A 32 8.35 0.12 2.30
C GLY A 32 9.65 -0.62 1.99
N VAL A 33 9.89 -1.76 2.66
CA VAL A 33 11.05 -2.63 2.36
C VAL A 33 10.94 -3.20 0.94
N ALA A 34 9.77 -3.72 0.56
CA ALA A 34 9.53 -4.25 -0.77
C ALA A 34 9.75 -3.20 -1.87
N PHE A 35 9.31 -1.96 -1.66
CA PHE A 35 9.56 -0.85 -2.58
C PHE A 35 11.05 -0.66 -2.86
N VAL A 36 11.88 -0.63 -1.82
CA VAL A 36 13.32 -0.45 -1.96
C VAL A 36 13.97 -1.64 -2.68
N LEU A 37 13.59 -2.86 -2.31
CA LEU A 37 14.13 -4.08 -2.92
C LEU A 37 13.78 -4.19 -4.41
N LEU A 38 12.55 -3.82 -4.78
CA LEU A 38 12.05 -3.96 -6.15
C LEU A 38 12.43 -2.78 -7.04
N LEU A 39 12.31 -1.55 -6.54
CA LEU A 39 12.37 -0.33 -7.36
C LEU A 39 13.54 0.58 -6.99
N GLY A 40 14.26 0.35 -5.89
CA GLY A 40 15.30 1.26 -5.39
C GLY A 40 16.42 1.57 -6.40
N ARG A 41 16.74 0.64 -7.30
CA ARG A 41 17.70 0.84 -8.40
C ARG A 41 17.22 1.83 -9.47
N LEU A 42 15.91 1.96 -9.63
CA LEU A 42 15.29 2.86 -10.61
C LEU A 42 15.17 4.30 -10.08
N ILE A 43 15.39 4.51 -8.79
CA ILE A 43 15.25 5.81 -8.13
C ILE A 43 16.56 6.60 -8.22
N ASN A 44 16.71 7.42 -9.26
CA ASN A 44 17.95 8.16 -9.54
C ASN A 44 17.75 9.68 -9.69
N SER A 45 16.50 10.14 -9.59
CA SER A 45 16.11 11.55 -9.63
C SER A 45 14.77 11.74 -8.91
N TRP A 46 14.45 12.99 -8.53
CA TRP A 46 13.14 13.34 -7.98
C TRP A 46 11.98 12.86 -8.87
N LEU A 47 12.10 13.04 -10.19
CA LEU A 47 11.07 12.61 -11.13
C LEU A 47 10.88 11.09 -11.09
N SER A 48 11.96 10.31 -11.16
CA SER A 48 11.88 8.84 -11.06
C SER A 48 11.34 8.39 -9.71
N ALA A 49 11.68 9.09 -8.61
CA ALA A 49 11.20 8.82 -7.27
C ALA A 49 9.68 9.00 -7.18
N THR A 50 9.16 10.10 -7.72
CA THR A 50 7.74 10.41 -7.75
C THR A 50 6.97 9.41 -8.62
N ILE A 51 7.45 9.09 -9.82
CA ILE A 51 6.79 8.16 -10.75
C ILE A 51 6.73 6.76 -10.16
N TRP A 52 7.87 6.20 -9.76
CA TRP A 52 7.92 4.83 -9.24
C TRP A 52 7.25 4.72 -7.86
N GLY A 53 7.36 5.74 -7.01
CA GLY A 53 6.61 5.83 -5.76
C GLY A 53 5.09 5.78 -6.01
N SER A 54 4.59 6.61 -6.93
CA SER A 54 3.16 6.63 -7.30
C SER A 54 2.70 5.30 -7.89
N ALA A 55 3.46 4.73 -8.82
CA ALA A 55 3.17 3.44 -9.42
C ALA A 55 3.12 2.31 -8.38
N PHE A 56 4.02 2.34 -7.39
CA PHE A 56 4.00 1.41 -6.28
C PHE A 56 2.76 1.61 -5.40
N GLY A 57 2.40 2.85 -5.07
CA GLY A 57 1.16 3.17 -4.35
C GLY A 57 -0.08 2.61 -5.04
N ILE A 58 -0.23 2.86 -6.35
CA ILE A 58 -1.32 2.29 -7.17
C ILE A 58 -1.30 0.76 -7.12
N SER A 59 -0.11 0.15 -7.25
CA SER A 59 0.03 -1.31 -7.19
C SER A 59 -0.42 -1.86 -5.84
N MET A 60 -0.10 -1.18 -4.73
CA MET A 60 -0.56 -1.56 -3.39
C MET A 60 -2.07 -1.40 -3.22
N TRP A 61 -2.68 -0.39 -3.85
CA TRP A 61 -4.13 -0.25 -3.86
C TRP A 61 -4.81 -1.40 -4.61
N VAL A 62 -4.32 -1.76 -5.80
CA VAL A 62 -4.87 -2.88 -6.57
C VAL A 62 -4.63 -4.22 -5.88
N LEU A 63 -3.37 -4.53 -5.53
CA LEU A 63 -2.98 -5.84 -5.00
C LEU A 63 -3.37 -6.00 -3.53
N GLY A 64 -3.15 -4.99 -2.70
CA GLY A 64 -3.48 -5.02 -1.29
C GLY A 64 -4.99 -4.86 -1.05
N LEU A 65 -5.52 -3.66 -1.30
CA LEU A 65 -6.90 -3.33 -0.95
C LEU A 65 -7.93 -4.04 -1.83
N MET A 66 -7.76 -4.08 -3.16
CA MET A 66 -8.79 -4.65 -4.04
C MET A 66 -8.67 -6.16 -4.24
N THR A 67 -7.53 -6.77 -3.90
CA THR A 67 -7.29 -8.19 -4.19
C THR A 67 -7.09 -9.01 -2.91
N LEU A 68 -6.08 -8.67 -2.10
CA LEU A 68 -5.71 -9.47 -0.93
C LEU A 68 -6.63 -9.24 0.27
N GLN A 69 -6.94 -7.99 0.62
CA GLN A 69 -7.76 -7.69 1.80
C GLN A 69 -9.15 -8.34 1.76
N PRO A 70 -9.94 -8.26 0.67
CA PRO A 70 -11.27 -8.87 0.63
C PRO A 70 -11.21 -10.39 0.77
N TYR A 71 -10.18 -11.00 0.18
CA TYR A 71 -9.92 -12.44 0.30
C TYR A 71 -9.54 -12.84 1.72
N LEU A 72 -8.59 -12.14 2.35
CA LEU A 72 -8.07 -12.49 3.67
C LEU A 72 -9.05 -12.17 4.81
N SER A 73 -9.84 -11.10 4.68
CA SER A 73 -10.74 -10.65 5.75
C SER A 73 -12.13 -11.27 5.68
N ASN A 74 -12.61 -11.62 4.48
CA ASN A 74 -14.01 -11.97 4.21
C ASN A 74 -14.18 -13.17 3.26
N ASP A 75 -13.11 -13.90 2.93
CA ASP A 75 -13.12 -15.04 1.99
C ASP A 75 -13.70 -14.71 0.60
N ILE A 76 -13.64 -13.43 0.19
CA ILE A 76 -14.10 -12.99 -1.13
C ILE A 76 -13.09 -13.48 -2.19
N PRO A 77 -13.53 -14.09 -3.31
CA PRO A 77 -12.61 -14.57 -4.34
C PRO A 77 -11.63 -13.51 -4.84
N LEU A 78 -10.38 -13.92 -5.10
CA LEU A 78 -9.37 -13.05 -5.69
C LEU A 78 -9.90 -12.42 -6.98
N PHE A 79 -9.55 -11.16 -7.20
CA PHE A 79 -9.96 -10.35 -8.37
C PHE A 79 -11.46 -10.05 -8.48
N ALA A 80 -12.32 -10.48 -7.54
CA ALA A 80 -13.76 -10.19 -7.59
C ALA A 80 -14.07 -8.68 -7.59
N GLN A 81 -13.19 -7.86 -7.00
CA GLN A 81 -13.34 -6.41 -6.97
C GLN A 81 -12.76 -5.71 -8.21
N TRP A 82 -12.18 -6.43 -9.19
CA TRP A 82 -11.63 -5.85 -10.42
C TRP A 82 -12.73 -5.52 -11.43
N CYS A 83 -13.69 -4.72 -10.98
CA CYS A 83 -14.82 -4.24 -11.76
C CYS A 83 -15.10 -2.78 -11.41
N PHE A 84 -15.96 -2.14 -12.21
CA PHE A 84 -16.30 -0.74 -11.99
C PHE A 84 -16.92 -0.49 -10.61
N ALA A 85 -17.77 -1.41 -10.12
CA ALA A 85 -18.35 -1.30 -8.77
C ALA A 85 -17.27 -1.36 -7.67
N GLY A 86 -16.29 -2.26 -7.80
CA GLY A 86 -15.16 -2.35 -6.87
C GLY A 86 -14.29 -1.09 -6.90
N PHE A 87 -14.06 -0.51 -8.07
CA PHE A 87 -13.39 0.79 -8.20
C PHE A 87 -14.14 1.89 -7.47
N GLU A 88 -15.44 2.05 -7.73
CA GLU A 88 -16.27 3.11 -7.13
C GLU A 88 -16.29 3.04 -5.60
N ASN A 89 -16.33 1.82 -5.06
CA ASN A 89 -16.30 1.59 -3.62
C ASN A 89 -14.94 1.92 -2.97
N ASN A 90 -13.84 1.86 -3.73
CA ASN A 90 -12.48 1.96 -3.19
C ASN A 90 -11.71 3.21 -3.65
N LYS A 91 -12.29 4.06 -4.50
CA LYS A 91 -11.63 5.23 -5.12
C LYS A 91 -11.05 6.23 -4.11
N LEU A 92 -11.67 6.38 -2.93
CA LEU A 92 -11.14 7.31 -1.92
C LEU A 92 -9.85 6.78 -1.30
N SER A 93 -9.74 5.46 -1.12
CA SER A 93 -8.52 4.82 -0.59
C SER A 93 -7.35 4.87 -1.57
N LEU A 94 -7.62 5.00 -2.88
CA LEU A 94 -6.58 5.23 -3.90
C LEU A 94 -5.79 6.50 -3.60
N VAL A 95 -6.45 7.57 -3.14
CA VAL A 95 -5.79 8.82 -2.77
C VAL A 95 -4.78 8.58 -1.65
N GLY A 96 -5.14 7.81 -0.62
CA GLY A 96 -4.24 7.46 0.47
C GLY A 96 -3.01 6.68 0.01
N HIS A 97 -3.21 5.71 -0.89
CA HIS A 97 -2.11 4.92 -1.46
C HIS A 97 -1.20 5.74 -2.38
N LEU A 98 -1.77 6.68 -3.15
CA LEU A 98 -1.00 7.63 -3.94
C LEU A 98 -0.16 8.54 -3.06
N ILE A 99 -0.73 9.09 -1.99
CA ILE A 99 0.02 9.90 -1.01
C ILE A 99 1.14 9.08 -0.39
N TYR A 100 0.87 7.84 0.03
CA TYR A 100 1.89 6.94 0.56
C TYR A 100 3.06 6.76 -0.43
N GLY A 101 2.76 6.47 -1.69
CA GLY A 101 3.77 6.33 -2.74
C GLY A 101 4.55 7.61 -3.03
N LEU A 102 3.85 8.74 -3.12
CA LEU A 102 4.41 10.08 -3.34
C LEU A 102 5.29 10.57 -2.19
N VAL A 103 5.10 10.03 -0.98
CA VAL A 103 5.97 10.30 0.16
C VAL A 103 7.14 9.31 0.20
N LEU A 104 6.86 8.02 0.03
CA LEU A 104 7.85 6.94 0.13
C LEU A 104 8.99 7.09 -0.87
N GLY A 105 8.67 7.32 -2.16
CA GLY A 105 9.67 7.42 -3.22
C GLY A 105 10.66 8.56 -2.98
N PRO A 106 10.19 9.81 -2.82
CA PRO A 106 11.05 10.95 -2.53
C PRO A 106 11.84 10.84 -1.23
N ILE A 107 11.24 10.33 -0.14
CA ILE A 107 11.99 10.08 1.10
C ILE A 107 13.14 9.10 0.84
N TYR A 108 12.87 8.00 0.13
CA TYR A 108 13.92 7.06 -0.22
C TYR A 108 15.02 7.70 -1.10
N TYR A 109 14.67 8.56 -2.06
CA TYR A 109 15.65 9.27 -2.87
C TYR A 109 16.55 10.19 -2.01
N VAL A 110 15.98 10.92 -1.05
CA VAL A 110 16.75 11.75 -0.11
C VAL A 110 17.69 10.90 0.74
N LEU A 111 17.21 9.76 1.27
CA LEU A 111 18.05 8.83 2.01
C LEU A 111 19.18 8.29 1.13
N LYS A 112 18.87 7.80 -0.07
CA LYS A 112 19.84 7.26 -1.02
C LYS A 112 20.92 8.30 -1.38
N SER A 113 20.53 9.53 -1.69
CA SER A 113 21.46 10.61 -2.02
C SER A 113 22.30 11.11 -0.84
N THR A 114 21.84 10.89 0.39
CA THR A 114 22.60 11.25 1.60
C THR A 114 23.64 10.17 1.93
N TYR A 115 23.27 8.89 1.84
CA TYR A 115 24.13 7.78 2.26
C TYR A 115 25.08 7.24 1.16
N TYR A 116 24.78 7.47 -0.12
CA TYR A 116 25.59 6.97 -1.24
C TYR A 116 26.37 8.08 -1.96
N LYS A 117 26.73 9.16 -1.27
CA LYS A 117 27.79 10.08 -1.74
C LYS A 117 29.14 9.36 -1.67
N THR A 118 29.45 8.59 -2.68
CA THR A 118 30.80 8.09 -3.02
C THR A 118 31.06 8.39 -4.48
#